data_AF-A0A1Q9L7E5-F1
#
_entry.id   AF-A0A1Q9L7E5-F1
#
_cell.length_a   1.000
_cell.length_b   1.000
_cell.length_c   1.000
_cell.angle_alpha   90.00
_cell.angle_beta   90.00
_cell.angle_gamma   90.00
#
_symmetry.space_group_name_H-M   'P 1'
#
loop_
_entity.id
_entity.type
_entity.pdbx_description
1 polymer ?
#
loop_
_entity_poly.entity_id
_entity_poly.type
_entity_poly.pdbx_seq_one_letter_code
_entity_poly.pdbx_strand_id
1 'polypeptide(L)'
;MALKMTFNFNGVTVVDGVLNVIMPSISTDKTTLNFGLAYRVSESDPLLNSETYSCPYDLTGADPFTQAYSFIKNLGSFYGAKDI
;
A
#
# COMPACT_ATOMS: atom_id res chain seq x y z
N MET A 1 7.64 -4.71 -3.81
CA MET A 1 7.04 -3.52 -4.45
C MET A 1 6.74 -2.53 -3.36
N ALA A 2 7.35 -1.35 -3.42
CA ALA A 2 7.13 -0.30 -2.46
C ALA A 2 7.08 1.07 -3.16
N LEU A 3 6.42 2.01 -2.49
CA LEU A 3 6.35 3.41 -2.88
C LEU A 3 7.19 4.23 -1.93
N LYS A 4 7.84 5.26 -2.45
CA LYS A 4 8.47 6.32 -1.69
C LYS A 4 7.63 7.59 -1.78
N MET A 5 7.25 8.15 -0.63
CA MET A 5 6.55 9.44 -0.57
C MET A 5 6.79 10.17 0.75
N THR A 6 6.59 11.47 0.73
CA THR A 6 6.55 12.28 1.95
C THR A 6 5.16 12.20 2.57
N PHE A 7 5.07 11.91 3.87
CA PHE A 7 3.81 11.88 4.62
C PHE A 7 3.97 12.48 6.01
N ASN A 8 2.85 12.84 6.65
CA ASN A 8 2.86 13.30 8.04
C ASN A 8 2.50 12.14 8.98
N PHE A 9 3.22 12.03 10.09
CA PHE A 9 2.93 11.11 11.16
C PHE A 9 3.02 11.85 12.50
N ASN A 10 1.88 12.01 13.18
CA ASN A 10 1.77 12.67 14.49
C ASN A 10 2.45 14.05 14.54
N GLY A 11 2.29 14.86 13.48
CA GLY A 11 2.89 16.20 13.40
C GLY A 11 4.35 16.21 12.92
N VAL A 12 4.96 15.05 12.70
CA VAL A 12 6.31 14.92 12.13
C VAL A 12 6.20 14.62 10.63
N THR A 13 6.91 15.40 9.81
CA THR A 13 7.03 15.14 8.38
C THR A 13 8.08 14.07 8.13
N VAL A 14 7.66 12.90 7.64
CA VAL A 14 8.54 11.84 7.18
C VAL A 14 8.83 12.07 5.70
N VAL A 15 10.03 12.50 5.38
CA VAL A 15 10.48 12.71 3.99
C VAL A 15 10.98 11.39 3.42
N ASP A 16 10.58 11.09 2.18
CA ASP A 16 11.00 9.88 1.46
C ASP A 16 10.73 8.57 2.23
N GLY A 17 9.64 8.54 3.01
CA GLY A 17 9.22 7.35 3.72
C GLY A 17 8.73 6.26 2.77
N VAL A 18 8.77 5.02 3.26
CA VAL A 18 8.46 3.82 2.48
C VAL A 18 7.06 3.32 2.79
N LEU A 19 6.30 3.06 1.74
CA LEU A 19 4.96 2.48 1.80
C LEU A 19 4.94 1.15 1.06
N ASN A 20 4.40 0.11 1.67
CA ASN A 20 4.28 -1.18 1.02
C ASN A 20 3.01 -1.93 1.40
N VAL A 21 2.46 -2.66 0.43
CA VAL A 21 1.33 -3.55 0.65
C VAL A 21 1.74 -4.68 1.58
N ILE A 22 0.87 -4.98 2.55
CA ILE A 22 1.04 -6.06 3.52
C ILE A 22 -0.27 -6.86 3.64
N MET A 23 -0.13 -8.15 3.95
CA MET A 23 -1.24 -9.04 4.31
C MET A 23 -2.46 -8.97 3.38
N PRO A 24 -2.30 -9.13 2.05
CA PRO A 24 -3.45 -9.26 1.16
C PRO A 24 -4.26 -10.51 1.51
N SER A 25 -5.58 -10.36 1.46
CA SER A 25 -6.56 -11.40 1.77
C SER A 25 -7.73 -11.28 0.80
N ILE A 26 -8.04 -12.38 0.12
CA ILE A 26 -9.13 -12.46 -0.85
C ILE A 26 -10.40 -12.88 -0.12
N SER A 27 -11.51 -12.20 -0.39
CA SER A 27 -12.82 -12.54 0.16
C SER A 27 -13.29 -13.93 -0.27
N THR A 28 -14.19 -14.54 0.51
CA THR A 28 -14.68 -15.91 0.26
C THR A 28 -15.35 -16.07 -1.12
N ASP A 29 -16.04 -15.04 -1.59
CA ASP A 29 -16.68 -14.98 -2.91
C ASP A 29 -15.70 -14.68 -4.06
N LYS A 30 -14.42 -14.46 -3.74
CA LYS A 30 -13.33 -14.15 -4.68
C LYS A 30 -13.55 -12.90 -5.52
N THR A 31 -14.28 -11.92 -5.00
CA THR A 31 -14.56 -10.66 -5.71
C THR A 31 -13.75 -9.48 -5.17
N THR A 32 -13.28 -9.57 -3.92
CA THR A 32 -12.68 -8.45 -3.20
C THR A 32 -11.30 -8.84 -2.66
N LEU A 33 -10.35 -7.93 -2.82
CA LEU A 33 -9.01 -8.02 -2.26
C LEU A 33 -8.88 -6.98 -1.14
N ASN A 34 -8.69 -7.44 0.09
CA ASN A 34 -8.42 -6.62 1.26
C ASN A 34 -6.93 -6.65 1.57
N PHE A 35 -6.33 -5.53 1.93
CA PHE A 35 -4.90 -5.48 2.23
C PHE A 35 -4.57 -4.30 3.16
N GLY A 36 -3.43 -4.39 3.83
CA GLY A 36 -2.86 -3.26 4.55
C GLY A 36 -1.86 -2.50 3.70
N LEU A 37 -1.77 -1.19 3.92
CA LEU A 37 -0.68 -0.35 3.44
C LEU A 37 0.12 0.10 4.66
N ALA A 38 1.36 -0.38 4.75
CA ALA A 38 2.26 -0.08 5.84
C ALA A 38 3.09 1.17 5.52
N TYR A 39 3.23 2.08 6.49
CA TYR A 39 4.03 3.29 6.42
C TYR A 39 5.26 3.17 7.33
N ARG A 40 6.45 3.43 6.79
CA ARG A 40 7.74 3.32 7.50
C ARG A 40 8.68 4.47 7.11
N VAL A 41 9.72 4.68 7.92
CA VAL A 41 10.85 5.56 7.54
C VAL A 41 11.69 4.89 6.46
N SER A 42 12.06 3.63 6.65
CA SER A 42 12.71 2.77 5.66
C SER A 42 12.18 1.33 5.74
N GLU A 43 12.56 0.47 4.78
CA GLU A 43 12.12 -0.94 4.78
C GLU A 43 12.54 -1.72 6.03
N SER A 44 13.68 -1.37 6.63
CA SER A 44 14.20 -2.00 7.84
C SER A 44 13.63 -1.43 9.14
N ASP A 45 12.94 -0.29 9.07
CA ASP A 45 12.42 0.37 10.26
C ASP A 45 11.08 -0.23 10.74
N PRO A 46 10.76 -0.07 12.03
CA PRO A 46 9.45 -0.42 12.54
C PRO A 46 8.31 0.28 11.80
N LEU A 47 7.13 -0.35 11.85
CA LEU A 47 5.89 0.22 11.33
C LEU A 47 5.55 1.51 12.10
N LEU A 48 5.34 2.61 11.38
CA LEU A 48 4.83 3.86 11.96
C LEU A 48 3.30 3.85 11.99
N ASN A 49 2.69 3.52 10.86
CA ASN A 49 1.24 3.45 10.70
C ASN A 49 0.87 2.34 9.72
N SER A 50 -0.36 1.86 9.78
CA SER A 50 -0.94 1.01 8.75
C SER A 50 -2.40 1.37 8.51
N GLU A 51 -2.78 1.39 7.24
CA GLU A 51 -4.16 1.63 6.82
C GLU A 51 -4.67 0.41 6.07
N THR A 52 -5.97 0.12 6.20
CA THR A 52 -6.60 -0.98 5.48
C THR A 52 -7.32 -0.45 4.25
N TYR A 53 -7.11 -1.11 3.12
CA TYR A 53 -7.75 -0.81 1.85
C TYR A 53 -8.41 -2.07 1.28
N SER A 54 -9.38 -1.85 0.41
CA SER A 54 -10.04 -2.91 -0.35
C SER A 54 -10.19 -2.48 -1.80
N CYS A 55 -10.00 -3.42 -2.73
CA CYS A 55 -10.23 -3.21 -4.16
C CYS A 55 -10.89 -4.45 -4.79
N PRO A 56 -11.45 -4.34 -6.01
CA PRO A 56 -11.86 -5.51 -6.78
C PRO A 56 -10.69 -6.47 -6.97
N TYR A 57 -10.97 -7.77 -6.87
CA TYR A 57 -10.01 -8.84 -7.14
C TYR A 57 -10.25 -9.44 -8.53
N ASP A 58 -9.22 -9.43 -9.37
CA ASP A 58 -9.24 -10.12 -10.66
C ASP A 58 -8.60 -11.51 -10.52
N LEU A 59 -9.41 -12.56 -10.68
CA LEU A 59 -8.93 -13.95 -10.56
C LEU A 59 -7.95 -14.34 -11.67
N THR A 60 -8.03 -13.67 -12.82
CA THR A 60 -7.19 -13.94 -14.01
C THR A 60 -6.03 -12.95 -14.16
N GLY A 61 -5.99 -11.94 -13.28
CA GLY A 61 -5.00 -10.89 -13.28
C GLY A 61 -3.66 -11.31 -12.66
N ALA A 62 -2.85 -10.29 -12.32
CA ALA A 62 -1.59 -10.49 -11.62
C ALA A 62 -1.80 -11.03 -10.19
N ASP A 63 -0.73 -11.34 -9.46
CA ASP A 63 -0.85 -11.76 -8.07
C ASP A 63 -1.49 -10.66 -7.17
N PRO A 64 -2.08 -11.02 -6.01
CA PRO A 64 -2.77 -10.06 -5.16
C PRO A 64 -1.92 -8.87 -4.69
N PHE A 65 -0.61 -9.06 -4.45
CA PHE A 65 0.23 -7.93 -4.07
C PHE A 65 0.37 -6.93 -5.22
N THR A 66 0.54 -7.43 -6.45
CA THR A 66 0.64 -6.58 -7.65
C THR A 66 -0.66 -5.84 -7.93
N GLN A 67 -1.82 -6.47 -7.76
CA GLN A 67 -3.12 -5.82 -7.93
C GLN A 67 -3.35 -4.73 -6.88
N ALA A 68 -3.14 -5.03 -5.60
CA ALA A 68 -3.27 -4.06 -4.52
C ALA A 68 -2.32 -2.86 -4.70
N TYR A 69 -1.06 -3.13 -5.07
CA TYR A 69 -0.07 -2.10 -5.35
C TYR A 69 -0.52 -1.18 -6.49
N SER A 70 -1.02 -1.77 -7.58
CA SER A 70 -1.54 -1.02 -8.73
C SER A 70 -2.75 -0.17 -8.36
N PHE A 71 -3.64 -0.66 -7.50
CA PHE A 71 -4.76 0.12 -6.97
C PHE A 71 -4.29 1.34 -6.18
N ILE A 72 -3.35 1.17 -5.24
CA ILE A 72 -2.80 2.28 -4.44
C ILE A 72 -2.20 3.38 -5.33
N LYS A 73 -1.45 3.00 -6.37
CA LYS A 73 -0.86 3.97 -7.31
C LYS A 73 -1.89 4.83 -8.05
N ASN A 74 -3.10 4.32 -8.23
CA ASN A 74 -4.18 5.04 -8.91
C ASN A 74 -5.02 5.93 -7.97
N LEU A 75 -4.82 5.83 -6.65
CA LEU A 75 -5.49 6.69 -5.69
C LEU A 75 -4.81 8.07 -5.66
N GLY A 76 -5.61 9.14 -5.71
CA GLY A 76 -5.12 10.52 -5.74
C GLY A 76 -4.23 10.89 -4.54
N SER A 77 -4.44 10.27 -3.37
CA SER A 77 -3.63 10.49 -2.16
C SER A 77 -2.15 10.09 -2.33
N PHE A 78 -1.84 9.24 -3.31
CA PHE A 78 -0.49 8.74 -3.59
C PHE A 78 0.07 9.33 -4.89
N TYR A 79 -0.56 10.38 -5.42
CA TYR A 79 -0.07 11.08 -6.60
C TYR A 79 1.32 11.68 -6.34
N GLY A 80 2.28 11.36 -7.20
CA GLY A 80 3.68 11.79 -7.05
C GLY A 80 4.55 10.86 -6.19
N ALA A 81 3.99 9.79 -5.61
CA ALA A 81 4.79 8.72 -5.03
C ALA A 81 5.64 8.03 -6.10
N LYS A 82 6.85 7.58 -5.74
CA LYS A 82 7.82 6.95 -6.65
C LYS A 82 7.96 5.47 -6.35
N ASP A 83 7.99 4.64 -7.39
CA ASP A 83 8.34 3.23 -7.26
C ASP A 83 9.79 3.07 -6.76
N ILE A 84 10.00 2.14 -5.82
CA ILE A 84 11.32 1.71 -5.33
C ILE A 84 11.41 0.18 -5.20
#